data_AF-A0A0X3VZT9-F1
#
_entry.id   AF-A0A0X3VZT9-F1
#
_cell.length_a   1.000
_cell.length_b   1.000
_cell.length_c   1.000
_cell.angle_alpha   90.00
_cell.angle_beta   90.00
_cell.angle_gamma   90.00
#
_symmetry.space_group_name_H-M   'P 1'
#
loop_
_entity.id
_entity.type
_entity.pdbx_description
1 polymer ?
#
loop_
_entity_poly.entity_id
_entity_poly.type
_entity_poly.pdbx_seq_one_letter_code
_entity_poly.pdbx_strand_id
1 'polypeptide(L)'
;MTQTFGVPGTARSAPARPTTRLLLAGGVTAGPLFLGLGAVQGLTRDGFDFTRNAISQLSLGDLGWIQVTGFLLTGMLATAGAAGIRRALDGAPAGTWAPRLIGVFGLSFALAAIFTADPGAGFPAGAPEAPAAVAVPAFTAGAGLGLLWLTAVTARLMTTLPAART
;
A
#
# COMPACT_ATOMS: atom_id res chain seq x y z
N MET A 1 13.34 18.76 56.41
CA MET A 1 13.73 18.32 55.05
C MET A 1 12.54 18.52 54.14
N THR A 2 12.54 19.59 53.34
CA THR A 2 11.41 19.99 52.50
C THR A 2 11.63 19.45 51.09
N GLN A 3 10.88 18.42 50.69
CA GLN A 3 10.91 17.87 49.33
C GLN A 3 9.98 18.72 48.45
N THR A 4 10.56 19.52 47.56
CA THR A 4 9.81 20.26 46.54
C THR A 4 9.40 19.29 45.44
N PHE A 5 8.11 18.98 45.34
CA PHE A 5 7.56 18.26 44.19
C PHE A 5 7.66 19.14 42.94
N GLY A 6 8.65 18.83 42.08
CA GLY A 6 8.74 19.44 40.76
C GLY A 6 7.57 18.98 39.90
N VAL A 7 6.82 19.94 39.34
CA VAL A 7 5.79 19.68 38.32
C VAL A 7 6.45 18.93 37.16
N PRO A 8 5.95 17.76 36.73
CA PRO A 8 6.49 17.07 35.57
C PRO A 8 6.39 18.00 34.36
N GLY A 9 7.54 18.44 33.86
CA GLY A 9 7.58 19.22 32.63
C GLY A 9 6.90 18.40 31.53
N THR A 10 5.86 18.96 30.92
CA THR A 10 5.24 18.39 29.74
C THR A 10 6.32 18.24 28.67
N ALA A 11 6.82 17.02 28.51
CA ALA A 11 7.83 16.69 27.52
C ALA A 11 7.25 17.02 26.16
N ARG A 12 7.64 18.19 25.64
CA ARG A 12 7.17 18.73 24.37
C ARG A 12 7.68 17.79 23.29
N SER A 13 6.80 16.97 22.72
CA SER A 13 7.17 16.05 21.62
C SER A 13 7.92 16.84 20.54
N ALA A 14 9.14 16.39 20.23
CA ALA A 14 9.95 16.99 19.19
C ALA A 14 9.18 16.97 17.85
N PRO A 15 9.31 18.01 17.01
CA PRO A 15 8.66 18.02 15.70
C PRO A 15 9.05 16.76 14.92
N ALA A 16 8.07 16.13 14.29
CA ALA A 16 8.35 14.97 13.46
C ALA A 16 9.23 15.39 12.28
N ARG A 17 10.32 14.66 12.05
CA ARG A 17 11.28 14.96 10.98
C ARG A 17 10.53 15.00 9.62
N PRO A 18 10.80 15.98 8.73
CA PRO A 18 10.16 16.08 7.40
C PRO A 18 10.18 14.76 6.61
N THR A 19 11.26 13.98 6.77
CA THR A 19 11.41 12.66 6.16
C THR A 19 10.37 11.64 6.63
N THR A 20 9.92 11.68 7.89
CA THR A 20 8.85 10.79 8.38
C THR A 20 7.51 11.11 7.72
N ARG A 21 7.20 12.40 7.53
CA ARG A 21 5.99 12.83 6.82
C ARG A 21 6.00 12.36 5.36
N LEU A 22 7.13 12.49 4.68
CA LEU A 22 7.29 12.01 3.30
C LEU A 22 7.07 10.49 3.18
N LEU A 23 7.64 9.72 4.12
CA LEU A 23 7.46 8.27 4.15
C LEU A 23 5.99 7.89 4.37
N LEU A 24 5.30 8.54 5.30
CA LEU A 24 3.86 8.33 5.54
C LEU A 24 3.03 8.73 4.33
N ALA A 25 3.35 9.83 3.64
CA ALA A 25 2.70 10.24 2.41
C ALA A 25 2.83 9.17 1.30
N GLY A 26 3.95 8.46 1.26
CA GLY A 26 4.10 7.28 0.41
C GLY A 26 3.05 6.22 0.71
N GLY A 27 2.88 5.86 1.98
CA GLY A 27 1.85 4.91 2.41
C GLY A 27 0.41 5.37 2.14
N VAL A 28 0.14 6.67 2.22
CA VAL A 28 -1.16 7.27 1.85
C VAL A 28 -1.42 7.12 0.35
N THR A 29 -0.38 7.21 -0.46
CA THR A 29 -0.51 7.20 -1.93
C THR A 29 -0.61 5.79 -2.50
N ALA A 30 -0.03 4.79 -1.83
CA ALA A 30 0.09 3.42 -2.35
C ALA A 30 -1.26 2.80 -2.78
N GLY A 31 -2.27 2.84 -1.90
CA GLY A 31 -3.57 2.23 -2.19
C GLY A 31 -4.34 2.93 -3.32
N PRO A 32 -4.56 4.25 -3.25
CA PRO A 32 -5.20 5.01 -4.32
C PRO A 32 -4.51 4.86 -5.67
N LEU A 33 -3.17 4.84 -5.71
CA LEU A 33 -2.42 4.65 -6.94
C LEU A 33 -2.74 3.30 -7.59
N PHE A 34 -2.59 2.21 -6.84
CA PHE A 34 -2.78 0.86 -7.39
C PHE A 34 -4.22 0.61 -7.83
N LEU A 35 -5.17 0.97 -6.97
CA LEU A 35 -6.60 0.76 -7.25
C LEU A 35 -7.09 1.68 -8.36
N GLY A 36 -6.62 2.92 -8.42
CA GLY A 36 -6.93 3.83 -9.52
C GLY A 36 -6.41 3.32 -10.85
N LEU A 37 -5.15 2.88 -10.92
CA LEU A 37 -4.58 2.29 -12.13
C LEU A 37 -5.31 1.01 -12.56
N GLY A 38 -5.64 0.13 -11.61
CA GLY A 38 -6.37 -1.10 -11.88
C GLY A 38 -7.81 -0.85 -12.34
N ALA A 39 -8.49 0.12 -11.73
CA ALA A 39 -9.86 0.50 -12.11
C ALA A 39 -9.88 1.13 -13.51
N VAL A 40 -9.01 2.10 -13.78
CA VAL A 40 -8.93 2.75 -15.09
C VAL A 40 -8.61 1.73 -16.16
N GLN A 41 -7.56 0.92 -16.00
CA GLN A 41 -7.19 -0.09 -16.98
C GLN A 41 -8.29 -1.15 -17.14
N GLY A 42 -8.87 -1.66 -16.06
CA GLY A 42 -9.93 -2.68 -16.14
C GLY A 42 -11.20 -2.17 -16.83
N LEU A 43 -11.48 -0.87 -16.77
CA LEU A 43 -12.59 -0.24 -17.49
C LEU A 43 -12.29 0.07 -18.96
N THR A 44 -11.01 0.24 -19.32
CA THR A 44 -10.62 0.65 -20.68
C THR A 44 -10.03 -0.47 -21.53
N ARG A 45 -9.74 -1.63 -20.96
CA ARG A 45 -8.98 -2.70 -21.62
C ARG A 45 -9.91 -3.78 -22.14
N ASP A 46 -9.89 -3.97 -23.46
CA ASP A 46 -10.78 -4.90 -24.14
C ASP A 46 -10.64 -6.33 -23.59
N GLY A 47 -11.78 -6.98 -23.35
CA GLY A 47 -11.85 -8.33 -22.81
C GLY A 47 -11.60 -8.45 -21.30
N PHE A 48 -11.28 -7.36 -20.59
CA PHE A 48 -11.17 -7.39 -19.14
C PHE A 48 -12.55 -7.33 -18.48
N ASP A 49 -12.81 -8.28 -17.58
CA ASP A 49 -14.04 -8.40 -16.80
C ASP A 49 -13.67 -8.61 -15.33
N PHE A 50 -14.03 -7.66 -14.45
CA PHE A 50 -13.74 -7.70 -13.01
C PHE A 50 -14.33 -8.90 -12.27
N THR A 51 -15.37 -9.54 -12.83
CA THR A 51 -15.98 -10.73 -12.24
C THR A 51 -15.18 -12.00 -12.53
N ARG A 52 -14.32 -11.95 -13.55
CA ARG A 52 -13.57 -13.11 -14.06
C ARG A 52 -12.06 -12.96 -13.93
N ASN A 53 -11.57 -11.73 -14.04
CA ASN A 53 -10.16 -11.42 -14.21
C ASN A 53 -9.57 -10.74 -12.97
N ALA A 54 -8.37 -11.16 -12.61
CA ALA A 54 -7.59 -10.53 -11.56
C ALA A 54 -7.01 -9.21 -12.07
N ILE A 55 -6.93 -8.18 -11.20
CA ILE A 55 -6.24 -6.92 -11.53
C ILE A 55 -4.78 -7.17 -11.96
N SER A 56 -4.12 -8.23 -11.45
CA SER A 56 -2.77 -8.61 -11.87
C SER A 56 -2.68 -9.02 -13.34
N GLN A 57 -3.75 -9.55 -13.93
CA GLN A 57 -3.77 -9.92 -15.35
C GLN A 57 -3.65 -8.70 -16.27
N LEU A 58 -3.97 -7.49 -15.81
CA LEU A 58 -3.73 -6.25 -16.57
C LEU A 58 -2.25 -6.01 -16.91
N SER A 59 -1.33 -6.78 -16.31
CA SER A 59 0.08 -6.81 -16.69
C SER A 59 0.37 -7.52 -18.01
N LEU A 60 -0.64 -8.15 -18.63
CA LEU A 60 -0.54 -8.86 -19.91
C LEU A 60 -0.85 -7.96 -21.11
N GLY A 61 -0.19 -8.22 -22.24
CA GLY A 61 -0.39 -7.50 -23.50
C GLY A 61 0.30 -6.14 -23.56
N ASP A 62 -0.01 -5.36 -24.60
CA ASP A 62 0.77 -4.19 -25.03
C ASP A 62 0.90 -3.09 -23.96
N LEU A 63 -0.16 -2.86 -23.18
CA LEU A 63 -0.18 -1.86 -22.10
C LEU A 63 0.17 -2.48 -20.73
N GLY A 64 0.71 -3.70 -20.71
CA GLY A 64 0.95 -4.47 -19.49
C GLY A 64 1.96 -3.83 -18.55
N TRP A 65 2.92 -3.12 -19.12
CA TRP A 65 3.95 -2.37 -18.41
C TRP A 65 3.37 -1.33 -17.44
N ILE A 66 2.16 -0.80 -17.70
CA ILE A 66 1.48 0.16 -16.81
C ILE A 66 1.16 -0.53 -15.48
N GLN A 67 0.58 -1.73 -15.54
CA GLN A 67 0.25 -2.48 -14.34
C GLN A 67 1.51 -2.98 -13.61
N VAL A 68 2.54 -3.41 -14.35
CA VAL A 68 3.85 -3.79 -13.78
C VAL A 68 4.48 -2.61 -13.03
N THR A 69 4.46 -1.43 -13.64
CA THR A 69 4.94 -0.18 -13.00
C THR A 69 4.09 0.17 -11.79
N GLY A 70 2.77 -0.01 -11.88
CA GLY A 70 1.84 0.14 -10.76
C GLY A 70 2.18 -0.76 -9.57
N PHE A 71 2.47 -2.04 -9.81
CA PHE A 71 2.94 -2.96 -8.77
C PHE A 71 4.24 -2.49 -8.11
N LEU A 72 5.23 -2.11 -8.93
CA LEU A 72 6.54 -1.68 -8.44
C LEU A 72 6.44 -0.41 -7.59
N LEU A 73 5.79 0.63 -8.10
CA LEU A 73 5.62 1.90 -7.39
C LEU A 73 4.80 1.72 -6.12
N THR A 74 3.70 0.97 -6.18
CA THR A 74 2.87 0.68 -5.00
C THR A 74 3.67 -0.07 -3.94
N GLY A 75 4.46 -1.06 -4.33
CA GLY A 75 5.33 -1.80 -3.42
C GLY A 75 6.35 -0.88 -2.74
N MET A 76 7.05 -0.05 -3.50
CA MET A 76 8.00 0.94 -2.97
C MET A 76 7.33 1.94 -2.01
N LEU A 77 6.17 2.47 -2.38
CA LEU A 77 5.40 3.41 -1.57
C LEU A 77 4.89 2.77 -0.28
N ALA A 78 4.42 1.52 -0.33
CA ALA A 78 3.99 0.77 0.84
C ALA A 78 5.15 0.46 1.79
N THR A 79 6.32 0.04 1.26
CA THR A 79 7.54 -0.17 2.05
C THR A 79 8.05 1.14 2.67
N ALA A 80 7.98 2.26 1.94
CA ALA A 80 8.27 3.58 2.50
C ALA A 80 7.29 3.95 3.61
N GLY A 81 5.98 3.73 3.40
CA GLY A 81 4.94 3.89 4.41
C GLY A 81 5.21 3.08 5.68
N ALA A 82 5.67 1.83 5.54
CA ALA A 82 6.07 0.99 6.65
C ALA A 82 7.22 1.59 7.47
N ALA A 83 8.24 2.15 6.81
CA ALA A 83 9.32 2.87 7.48
C ALA A 83 8.81 4.14 8.20
N GLY A 84 7.84 4.84 7.61
CA GLY A 84 7.13 5.97 8.23
C GLY A 84 6.38 5.55 9.51
N ILE A 85 5.62 4.46 9.44
CA ILE A 85 4.89 3.86 10.58
C ILE A 85 5.87 3.46 11.69
N ARG A 86 6.98 2.78 11.35
CA ARG A 86 8.01 2.41 12.34
C ARG A 86 8.54 3.62 13.10
N ARG A 87 8.78 4.73 12.40
CA ARG A 87 9.26 5.97 13.01
C ARG A 87 8.19 6.68 13.84
N ALA A 88 6.92 6.59 13.42
CA ALA A 88 5.81 7.24 14.11
C ALA A 88 5.37 6.48 15.37
N LEU A 89 5.58 5.17 15.42
CA LEU A 89 5.21 4.28 16.53
C LEU A 89 6.40 3.85 17.39
N ASP A 90 7.54 4.55 17.30
CA ASP A 90 8.73 4.21 18.08
C ASP A 90 8.41 4.24 19.59
N GLY A 91 8.77 3.18 20.31
CA GLY A 91 8.43 2.99 21.73
C GLY A 91 6.98 2.57 22.03
N ALA A 92 6.10 2.44 21.03
CA ALA A 92 4.73 1.93 21.22
C ALA A 92 4.64 0.41 21.00
N PRO A 93 3.68 -0.31 21.63
CA PRO A 93 3.53 -1.76 21.49
C PRO A 93 3.41 -2.26 20.03
N ALA A 94 2.80 -1.47 19.15
CA ALA A 94 2.62 -1.80 17.74
C ALA A 94 3.81 -1.43 16.83
N GLY A 95 4.86 -0.76 17.36
CA GLY A 95 5.97 -0.19 16.59
C GLY A 95 6.93 -1.19 15.94
N THR A 96 6.83 -2.47 16.29
CA THR A 96 7.78 -3.51 15.82
C THR A 96 7.18 -4.37 14.71
N TRP A 97 6.06 -5.05 14.96
CA TRP A 97 5.53 -6.06 14.03
C TRP A 97 4.68 -5.46 12.91
N ALA A 98 3.85 -4.46 13.20
CA ALA A 98 3.04 -3.80 12.19
C ALA A 98 3.86 -3.28 10.99
N PRO A 99 4.93 -2.46 11.20
CA PRO A 99 5.74 -2.00 10.07
C PRO A 99 6.55 -3.12 9.41
N ARG A 100 6.91 -4.20 10.11
CA ARG A 100 7.59 -5.35 9.47
C ARG A 100 6.65 -6.07 8.50
N LEU A 101 5.44 -6.40 8.93
CA LEU A 101 4.45 -7.08 8.11
C LEU A 101 4.06 -6.23 6.89
N ILE A 102 3.81 -4.94 7.09
CA ILE A 102 3.52 -4.00 6.01
C ILE A 102 4.73 -3.87 5.07
N GLY A 103 5.95 -3.81 5.60
CA GLY A 103 7.17 -3.75 4.81
C GLY A 103 7.37 -4.97 3.92
N VAL A 104 7.15 -6.17 4.46
CA VAL A 104 7.20 -7.44 3.71
C VAL A 104 6.11 -7.49 2.64
N PHE A 105 4.88 -7.07 2.97
CA PHE A 105 3.79 -6.97 2.00
C PHE A 105 4.10 -5.98 0.86
N GLY A 106 4.66 -4.81 1.16
CA GLY A 106 5.11 -3.86 0.13
C GLY A 106 6.21 -4.45 -0.75
N LEU A 107 7.16 -5.17 -0.14
CA LEU A 107 8.24 -5.81 -0.88
C LEU A 107 7.73 -6.95 -1.77
N SER A 108 6.73 -7.72 -1.34
CA SER A 108 6.11 -8.75 -2.18
C SER A 108 5.38 -8.15 -3.37
N PHE A 109 4.78 -6.97 -3.23
CA PHE A 109 4.23 -6.19 -4.35
C PHE A 109 5.30 -5.79 -5.37
N ALA A 110 6.44 -5.30 -4.90
CA ALA A 110 7.56 -4.94 -5.77
C ALA A 110 8.13 -6.17 -6.50
N LEU A 111 8.23 -7.31 -5.80
CA LEU A 111 8.66 -8.58 -6.39
C LEU A 111 7.64 -9.11 -7.41
N ALA A 112 6.34 -8.92 -7.18
CA ALA A 112 5.29 -9.33 -8.12
C ALA A 112 5.42 -8.65 -9.49
N ALA A 113 6.04 -7.46 -9.56
CA ALA A 113 6.32 -6.79 -10.83
C ALA A 113 7.32 -7.54 -11.73
N ILE A 114 8.10 -8.47 -11.18
CA ILE A 114 9.07 -9.28 -11.92
C ILE A 114 8.41 -10.49 -12.57
N PHE A 115 7.33 -11.00 -11.96
CA PHE A 115 6.63 -12.20 -12.42
C PHE A 115 5.50 -11.82 -13.38
N THR A 116 5.36 -12.59 -14.45
CA THR A 116 4.26 -12.42 -15.41
C THR A 116 3.01 -13.10 -14.86
N ALA A 117 1.85 -12.44 -14.97
CA ALA A 117 0.58 -13.05 -14.61
C ALA A 117 0.21 -14.16 -15.60
N ASP A 118 -0.49 -15.20 -15.15
CA ASP A 118 -0.95 -16.25 -16.05
C ASP A 118 -2.15 -15.74 -16.90
N PRO A 119 -2.12 -15.94 -18.23
CA PRO A 119 -3.30 -15.75 -19.07
C PRO A 119 -4.40 -16.72 -18.68
N GLY A 120 -5.66 -16.29 -18.75
CA GLY A 120 -6.79 -17.14 -18.41
C GLY A 120 -8.10 -16.38 -18.32
N ALA A 121 -9.20 -17.13 -18.20
CA ALA A 121 -10.56 -16.58 -18.18
C ALA A 121 -10.86 -15.64 -19.38
N GLY A 122 -10.29 -15.98 -20.55
CA GLY A 122 -10.46 -15.21 -21.79
C GLY A 122 -9.60 -13.95 -21.89
N PHE A 123 -8.74 -13.66 -20.90
CA PHE A 123 -7.86 -12.48 -20.89
C PHE A 123 -6.36 -12.82 -20.93
N PRO A 124 -5.56 -12.14 -21.79
CA PRO A 124 -6.00 -11.25 -22.89
C PRO A 124 -6.72 -12.04 -23.99
N ALA A 125 -7.30 -11.34 -24.98
CA ALA A 125 -8.01 -11.99 -26.08
C ALA A 125 -7.17 -13.11 -26.73
N GLY A 126 -7.76 -14.30 -26.85
CA GLY A 126 -7.08 -15.52 -27.30
C GLY A 126 -6.53 -16.40 -26.18
N ALA A 127 -6.61 -15.97 -24.92
CA ALA A 127 -6.29 -16.81 -23.77
C ALA A 127 -7.34 -17.92 -23.57
N PRO A 128 -6.97 -19.05 -22.93
CA PRO A 128 -7.90 -20.13 -22.64
C PRO A 128 -9.10 -19.67 -21.81
N GLU A 129 -10.28 -20.14 -22.18
CA GLU A 129 -11.49 -20.07 -21.36
C GLU A 129 -11.40 -21.11 -20.24
N ALA A 130 -10.81 -20.71 -19.12
CA ALA A 130 -10.88 -21.44 -17.86
C ALA A 130 -11.89 -20.75 -16.94
N PRO A 131 -12.70 -21.49 -16.16
CA PRO A 131 -13.59 -20.87 -15.20
C PRO A 131 -12.78 -20.03 -14.23
N ALA A 132 -13.15 -18.74 -14.12
CA ALA A 132 -12.59 -17.86 -13.11
C ALA A 132 -12.78 -18.51 -11.74
N ALA A 133 -11.68 -18.75 -11.03
CA ALA A 133 -11.79 -19.24 -9.66
C ALA A 133 -12.52 -18.15 -8.85
N VAL A 134 -13.62 -18.51 -8.18
CA VAL A 134 -14.39 -17.59 -7.30
C VAL A 134 -13.50 -16.88 -6.28
N ALA A 135 -12.33 -17.46 -5.98
CA ALA A 135 -11.28 -16.87 -5.16
C ALA A 135 -10.68 -15.57 -5.72
N VAL A 136 -10.72 -15.31 -7.03
CA VAL A 136 -10.05 -14.16 -7.67
C VAL A 136 -10.69 -12.82 -7.30
N PRO A 137 -12.02 -12.60 -7.42
CA PRO A 137 -12.64 -11.37 -6.95
C PRO A 137 -12.50 -11.18 -5.44
N ALA A 138 -12.63 -12.25 -4.66
CA ALA A 138 -12.48 -12.21 -3.20
C ALA A 138 -11.06 -11.82 -2.77
N PHE A 139 -10.03 -12.40 -3.40
CA PHE A 139 -8.64 -12.04 -3.18
C PHE A 139 -8.36 -10.59 -3.57
N THR A 140 -8.88 -10.15 -4.73
CA THR A 140 -8.72 -8.77 -5.21
C THR A 140 -9.36 -7.77 -4.23
N ALA A 141 -10.57 -8.06 -3.75
CA ALA A 141 -11.24 -7.25 -2.74
C ALA A 141 -10.45 -7.22 -1.42
N GLY A 142 -9.95 -8.37 -0.95
CA GLY A 142 -9.12 -8.45 0.25
C GLY A 142 -7.82 -7.65 0.15
N ALA A 143 -7.11 -7.76 -0.99
CA ALA A 143 -5.91 -6.99 -1.26
C ALA A 143 -6.21 -5.48 -1.33
N GLY A 144 -7.31 -5.10 -1.98
CA GLY A 144 -7.78 -3.72 -2.06
C GLY A 144 -8.10 -3.14 -0.67
N LEU A 145 -8.80 -3.89 0.17
CA LEU A 145 -9.07 -3.49 1.56
C LEU A 145 -7.78 -3.31 2.36
N GLY A 146 -6.80 -4.20 2.20
CA GLY A 146 -5.50 -4.07 2.86
C GLY A 146 -4.77 -2.78 2.48
N LEU A 147 -4.78 -2.42 1.20
CA LEU A 147 -4.19 -1.18 0.68
C LEU A 147 -4.92 0.09 1.16
N LEU A 148 -6.26 0.05 1.19
CA LEU A 148 -7.07 1.13 1.75
C LEU A 148 -6.85 1.30 3.25
N TRP A 149 -6.69 0.19 3.98
CA TRP A 149 -6.37 0.22 5.40
C TRP A 149 -5.00 0.85 5.65
N LEU A 150 -3.97 0.47 4.88
CA LEU A 150 -2.65 1.10 4.95
C LEU A 150 -2.73 2.61 4.70
N THR A 151 -3.52 3.01 3.70
CA THR A 151 -3.78 4.42 3.36
C THR A 151 -4.41 5.17 4.56
N ALA A 152 -5.45 4.59 5.16
CA ALA A 152 -6.13 5.19 6.30
C ALA A 152 -5.22 5.30 7.54
N VAL A 153 -4.45 4.27 7.86
CA VAL A 153 -3.51 4.26 9.00
C VAL A 153 -2.43 5.32 8.82
N THR A 154 -1.83 5.41 7.64
CA THR A 154 -0.75 6.37 7.37
C THR A 154 -1.26 7.80 7.33
N ALA A 155 -2.46 8.04 6.79
CA ALA A 155 -3.14 9.33 6.86
C ALA A 155 -3.43 9.71 8.32
N ARG A 156 -3.93 8.77 9.13
CA ARG A 156 -4.21 8.99 10.55
C ARG A 156 -2.94 9.36 11.32
N LEU A 157 -1.84 8.63 11.12
CA LEU A 157 -0.55 8.95 11.75
C LEU A 157 -0.03 10.32 11.31
N MET A 158 -0.25 10.72 10.06
CA MET A 158 0.16 12.04 9.58
C MET A 158 -0.55 13.19 10.33
N THR A 159 -1.80 12.98 10.75
CA THR A 159 -2.56 13.94 11.58
C THR A 159 -2.08 14.03 13.03
N THR A 160 -1.39 13.00 13.54
CA THR A 160 -0.90 12.98 14.93
C THR A 160 0.51 13.56 15.08
N LEU A 161 1.22 13.81 13.98
CA LEU A 161 2.56 14.39 14.02
C LEU A 161 2.51 15.91 14.26
N PRO A 162 3.30 16.46 15.21
CA PRO A 162 3.39 17.89 15.43
C PRO A 162 3.85 18.61 14.15
N ALA A 163 3.26 19.78 13.86
CA ALA A 163 3.61 20.58 12.70
C ALA A 163 5.12 20.86 12.68
N ALA A 164 5.75 20.72 11.51
CA ALA A 164 7.14 21.13 11.35
C ALA A 164 7.19 22.64 11.57
N ARG A 165 8.02 23.11 12.51
CA ARG A 165 8.30 24.54 12.63
C ARG A 165 9.11 24.92 11.39
N THR A 166 8.55 25.83 10.59
CA THR A 166 9.22 26.47 9.45
C THR A 166 10.13 27.58 9.94
#